data_AF-A0A7X9C0P5-F1
#
_entry.id   AF-A0A7X9C0P5-F1
#
_cell.length_a   1.000
_cell.length_b   1.000
_cell.length_c   1.000
_cell.angle_alpha   90.00
_cell.angle_beta   90.00
_cell.angle_gamma   90.00
#
_symmetry.space_group_name_H-M   'P 1'
#
loop_
_entity.id
_entity.type
_entity.pdbx_description
1 polymer ?
#
loop_
_entity_poly.entity_id
_entity_poly.type
_entity_poly.pdbx_seq_one_letter_code
_entity_poly.pdbx_strand_id
1 'polypeptide(L)'
;MIIVDALGQVCPIPVIRAKKALEELGEEGGVVTVLVDNDISRQNLQKMATGMGFQSEYVQKEKNVIEVTIVAGEGCTLDGEEDNAESSGLVVAIGRDTMGEGSEELGKILLKGFIYTLTELNPPPKEILFFNSGAFLTSSDSNSLA
;
A
#
# COMPACT_ATOMS: atom_id res chain seq x y z
N MET A 1 6.08 -5.38 19.76
CA MET A 1 4.78 -5.75 19.17
C MET A 1 4.01 -4.47 18.89
N ILE A 2 3.63 -4.24 17.63
CA ILE A 2 2.89 -3.05 17.19
C ILE A 2 1.47 -3.49 16.81
N ILE A 3 0.46 -2.71 17.20
CA ILE A 3 -0.94 -2.96 16.82
C ILE A 3 -1.42 -1.82 15.93
N VAL A 4 -1.93 -2.18 14.74
CA VAL A 4 -2.50 -1.25 13.76
C VAL A 4 -4.00 -1.50 13.69
N ASP A 5 -4.79 -0.63 14.31
CA ASP A 5 -6.24 -0.63 14.15
C ASP A 5 -6.62 0.05 12.83
N ALA A 6 -7.10 -0.73 11.86
CA ALA A 6 -7.55 -0.28 10.54
C ALA A 6 -9.01 -0.67 10.25
N LEU A 7 -9.84 -0.82 11.29
CA LEU A 7 -11.27 -1.05 11.14
C LEU A 7 -11.95 0.13 10.44
N GLY A 8 -12.86 -0.15 9.50
CA GLY A 8 -13.55 0.84 8.68
C GLY A 8 -12.69 1.48 7.60
N GLN A 9 -11.40 1.11 7.48
CA GLN A 9 -10.51 1.68 6.47
C GLN A 9 -10.55 0.86 5.20
N VAL A 10 -10.89 1.55 4.11
CA VAL A 10 -10.87 0.95 2.76
C VAL A 10 -9.45 0.65 2.32
N CYS A 11 -9.27 -0.45 1.57
CA CYS A 11 -8.02 -0.70 0.88
C CYS A 11 -7.66 0.48 -0.04
N PRO A 12 -6.38 0.87 -0.17
CA PRO A 12 -5.20 0.14 0.33
C PRO A 12 -4.69 0.56 1.72
N ILE A 13 -5.43 1.40 2.46
CA ILE A 13 -4.96 2.02 3.71
C ILE A 13 -4.47 1.01 4.78
N PRO A 14 -5.19 -0.10 5.07
CA PRO A 14 -4.72 -1.08 6.06
C PRO A 14 -3.35 -1.69 5.72
N VAL A 15 -3.11 -1.97 4.44
CA VAL A 15 -1.87 -2.60 3.96
C VAL A 15 -0.69 -1.65 4.14
N ILE A 16 -0.90 -0.37 3.82
CA ILE A 16 0.13 0.66 3.90
C ILE A 16 0.55 0.93 5.34
N ARG A 17 -0.44 1.03 6.25
CA ARG A 17 -0.15 1.22 7.68
C ARG A 17 0.58 0.02 8.26
N ALA A 18 0.24 -1.20 7.84
CA ALA A 18 0.95 -2.40 8.24
C ALA A 18 2.39 -2.43 7.72
N LYS A 19 2.61 -2.09 6.44
CA LYS A 19 3.95 -1.98 5.84
C LYS A 19 4.84 -0.97 6.59
N LYS A 20 4.33 0.23 6.84
CA LYS A 20 5.05 1.27 7.60
C LYS A 20 5.40 0.79 9.02
N ALA A 21 4.47 0.14 9.71
CA ALA A 21 4.72 -0.43 11.02
C ALA A 21 5.78 -1.55 11.01
N LEU A 22 5.86 -2.34 9.92
CA LEU A 22 6.91 -3.36 9.75
C LEU A 22 8.28 -2.73 9.48
N GLU A 23 8.34 -1.68 8.66
CA GLU A 23 9.57 -0.93 8.36
C GLU A 23 10.15 -0.25 9.62
N GLU A 24 9.29 0.25 10.52
CA GLU A 24 9.69 0.85 11.80
C GLU A 24 10.37 -0.14 12.77
N LEU A 25 10.20 -1.45 12.58
CA LEU A 25 10.83 -2.48 13.42
C LEU A 25 12.33 -2.66 13.12
N GLY A 26 12.81 -2.18 11.96
CA GLY A 26 14.21 -2.31 11.57
C GLY A 26 14.71 -3.75 11.48
N GLU A 27 16.04 -3.94 11.52
CA GLU A 27 16.69 -5.26 11.39
C GLU A 27 16.41 -6.20 12.57
N GLU A 28 16.07 -5.66 13.75
CA GLU A 28 15.72 -6.47 14.93
C GLU A 28 14.40 -7.23 14.73
N GLY A 29 13.56 -6.79 13.78
CA GLY A 29 12.27 -7.39 13.50
C GLY A 29 11.28 -7.26 14.67
N GLY A 30 10.19 -8.01 14.58
CA GLY A 30 9.15 -8.02 15.58
C GLY A 30 7.82 -8.53 15.03
N VAL A 31 6.76 -8.24 15.78
CA VAL A 31 5.39 -8.69 15.45
C VAL A 31 4.50 -7.47 15.25
N VAL A 32 3.83 -7.42 14.10
CA VAL A 32 2.80 -6.42 13.79
C VAL A 32 1.45 -7.12 13.70
N THR A 33 0.48 -6.64 14.47
CA THR A 33 -0.90 -7.13 14.45
C THR A 33 -1.80 -6.06 13.85
N VAL A 34 -2.61 -6.43 12.87
CA VAL A 34 -3.48 -5.52 12.12
C VAL A 34 -4.93 -5.95 12.28
N LEU A 35 -5.80 -5.02 12.69
CA LEU A 35 -7.24 -5.26 12.82
C LEU A 35 -7.94 -4.72 11.57
N VAL A 36 -8.68 -5.59 10.87
CA VAL A 36 -9.44 -5.26 9.66
C VAL A 36 -10.85 -5.85 9.73
N ASP A 37 -11.77 -5.31 8.94
CA ASP A 37 -13.19 -5.64 9.00
C ASP A 37 -13.70 -6.51 7.85
N ASN A 38 -12.82 -6.86 6.91
CA ASN A 38 -13.20 -7.60 5.71
C ASN A 38 -12.09 -8.54 5.21
N ASP A 39 -12.52 -9.60 4.52
CA ASP A 39 -11.65 -10.64 4.00
C ASP A 39 -10.66 -10.16 2.94
N ILE A 40 -11.02 -9.14 2.16
CA ILE A 40 -10.17 -8.60 1.10
C ILE A 40 -8.96 -7.90 1.71
N SER A 41 -9.16 -7.06 2.73
CA SER A 41 -8.07 -6.45 3.50
C SER A 41 -7.16 -7.51 4.11
N ARG A 42 -7.72 -8.58 4.70
CA ARG A 42 -6.93 -9.71 5.23
C ARG A 42 -6.08 -10.38 4.13
N GLN A 43 -6.66 -10.71 2.97
CA GLN A 43 -5.91 -11.32 1.86
C GLN A 43 -4.80 -10.39 1.34
N ASN A 44 -5.07 -9.10 1.23
CA ASN A 44 -4.07 -8.12 0.78
C ASN A 44 -2.91 -8.00 1.78
N LEU A 45 -3.18 -8.04 3.08
CA LEU A 45 -2.16 -8.07 4.13
C LEU A 45 -1.29 -9.33 4.05
N GLN A 46 -1.90 -10.50 3.86
CA GLN A 46 -1.15 -11.76 3.71
C GLN A 46 -0.28 -11.75 2.45
N LYS A 47 -0.80 -11.27 1.32
CA LYS A 47 -0.03 -11.10 0.07
C LYS A 47 1.14 -10.14 0.25
N MET A 48 0.93 -9.01 0.93
CA MET A 48 1.99 -8.05 1.24
C MET A 48 3.07 -8.70 2.11
N ALA A 49 2.69 -9.38 3.19
CA ALA A 49 3.63 -10.08 4.07
C ALA A 49 4.47 -11.11 3.30
N THR A 50 3.83 -11.94 2.47
CA THR A 50 4.53 -12.91 1.62
C THR A 50 5.47 -12.22 0.61
N GLY A 51 5.03 -11.12 0.00
CA GLY A 51 5.86 -10.33 -0.92
C GLY A 51 7.08 -9.68 -0.27
N MET A 52 7.03 -9.44 1.04
CA MET A 52 8.17 -8.95 1.85
C MET A 52 8.97 -10.08 2.49
N GLY A 53 8.67 -11.35 2.19
CA GLY A 53 9.35 -12.51 2.78
C GLY A 53 8.94 -12.85 4.22
N PHE A 54 7.88 -12.22 4.75
CA PHE A 54 7.41 -12.41 6.12
C PHE A 54 6.32 -13.48 6.24
N GLN A 55 6.25 -14.12 7.41
CA GLN A 55 5.17 -15.03 7.77
C GLN A 55 3.97 -14.25 8.31
N SER A 56 2.76 -14.73 8.00
CA SER A 56 1.53 -14.13 8.50
C SER A 56 0.46 -15.16 8.82
N GLU A 57 -0.25 -14.95 9.91
CA GLU A 57 -1.40 -15.74 10.36
C GLU A 57 -2.60 -14.83 10.61
N TYR A 58 -3.81 -15.38 10.64
CA TYR A 58 -4.99 -14.59 10.98
C TYR A 58 -5.99 -15.35 11.86
N VAL A 59 -6.74 -14.59 12.65
CA VAL A 59 -7.81 -15.10 13.51
C VAL A 59 -9.07 -14.25 13.33
N GLN A 60 -10.20 -14.92 13.11
CA GLN A 60 -11.50 -14.28 13.20
C GLN A 60 -11.88 -14.11 14.68
N LYS A 61 -11.97 -12.88 15.18
CA LYS A 61 -12.36 -12.62 16.59
C LYS A 61 -13.87 -12.51 16.75
N GLU A 62 -14.46 -11.53 16.09
CA GLU A 62 -15.90 -11.22 16.14
C GLU A 62 -16.48 -11.11 14.73
N LYS A 63 -17.81 -10.92 14.58
CA LYS A 63 -18.48 -10.94 13.26
C LYS A 63 -17.81 -10.06 12.20
N ASN A 64 -17.25 -8.91 12.61
CA ASN A 64 -16.63 -7.94 11.70
C ASN A 64 -15.20 -7.55 12.12
N VAL A 65 -14.49 -8.39 12.88
CA VAL A 65 -13.10 -8.11 13.27
C VAL A 65 -12.23 -9.31 12.97
N ILE A 66 -11.32 -9.11 12.02
CA ILE A 66 -10.26 -10.05 11.62
C ILE A 66 -8.94 -9.48 12.11
N GLU A 67 -8.21 -10.29 12.85
CA GLU A 67 -6.87 -9.96 13.31
C GLU A 67 -5.84 -10.67 12.44
N VAL A 68 -4.94 -9.93 11.80
CA VAL A 68 -3.82 -10.46 11.00
C VAL A 68 -2.53 -10.19 11.75
N THR A 69 -1.76 -11.22 12.06
CA THR A 69 -0.46 -11.11 12.74
C THR A 69 0.64 -11.41 11.73
N ILE A 70 1.58 -10.48 11.57
CA ILE A 70 2.73 -10.56 10.67
C ILE A 70 4.00 -10.56 11.53
N VAL A 71 4.91 -11.49 11.27
CA VAL A 71 6.16 -11.64 12.00
C VAL A 71 7.33 -11.32 11.07
N ALA A 72 8.10 -10.29 11.40
CA ALA A 72 9.37 -9.92 10.78
C ALA A 72 10.54 -10.32 11.71
N GLY A 73 11.65 -10.85 11.18
CA GLY A 73 12.84 -11.18 11.98
C GLY A 73 13.54 -12.49 11.61
N GLU A 74 14.75 -12.69 12.15
CA GLU A 74 15.65 -13.82 11.84
C GLU A 74 14.97 -15.18 11.99
N GLY A 75 14.87 -15.90 10.88
CA GLY A 75 14.18 -17.19 10.75
C GLY A 75 13.07 -17.21 9.70
N CYS A 76 12.65 -16.05 9.19
CA CYS A 76 11.75 -15.92 8.05
C CYS A 76 12.54 -15.56 6.78
N THR A 77 13.23 -16.53 6.19
CA THR A 77 13.83 -16.39 4.86
C THR A 77 13.09 -17.29 3.89
N LEU A 78 12.11 -16.73 3.18
CA LEU A 78 11.98 -17.06 1.76
C LEU A 78 12.79 -15.98 1.07
N ASP A 79 13.87 -16.40 0.40
CA ASP A 79 14.87 -15.57 -0.29
C ASP A 79 14.32 -14.19 -0.67
N GLY A 80 14.47 -13.22 0.24
CA GLY A 80 14.15 -11.84 -0.02
C GLY A 80 15.27 -11.34 -0.91
N GLU A 81 14.93 -11.00 -2.16
CA GLU A 81 15.82 -10.25 -3.02
C GLU A 81 16.31 -9.04 -2.21
N GLU A 82 17.62 -8.99 -1.96
CA GLU A 82 18.26 -7.83 -1.36
C GLU A 82 17.81 -6.60 -2.14
N ASP A 83 17.05 -5.74 -1.47
CA ASP A 83 16.55 -4.46 -1.98
C ASP A 83 17.76 -3.52 -2.10
N ASN A 84 18.66 -3.84 -3.03
CA ASN A 84 19.63 -2.91 -3.57
C ASN A 84 18.80 -1.85 -4.28
N ALA A 85 18.42 -0.82 -3.53
CA ALA A 85 17.64 0.32 -3.98
C ALA A 85 18.44 1.15 -5.01
N GLU A 86 18.73 0.55 -6.17
CA GLU A 86 19.06 1.29 -7.37
C GLU A 86 17.80 2.06 -7.78
N SER A 87 17.93 3.37 -8.01
CA SER A 87 16.79 4.19 -8.44
C SER A 87 16.11 3.48 -9.62
N SER A 88 14.80 3.19 -9.50
CA SER A 88 14.08 2.33 -10.46
C SER A 88 14.13 2.84 -11.91
N GLY A 89 14.62 4.07 -12.14
CA GLY A 89 14.62 4.74 -13.44
C GLY A 89 13.20 5.02 -13.95
N LEU A 90 12.18 4.70 -13.14
CA LEU A 90 10.78 4.74 -13.53
C LEU A 90 10.32 6.18 -13.69
N VAL A 91 9.83 6.51 -14.88
CA VAL A 91 9.17 7.78 -15.18
C VAL A 91 7.72 7.50 -15.53
N VAL A 92 6.79 8.17 -14.85
CA VAL A 92 5.34 8.00 -15.06
C VAL A 92 4.78 9.21 -15.78
N ALA A 93 3.99 8.99 -16.84
CA ALA A 93 3.40 10.05 -17.64
C ALA A 93 1.87 10.03 -17.49
N ILE A 94 1.28 11.12 -17.00
CA ILE A 94 -0.16 11.26 -16.74
C ILE A 94 -0.73 12.37 -17.63
N GLY A 95 -1.38 11.94 -18.72
CA GLY A 95 -1.96 12.82 -19.74
C GLY A 95 -3.45 13.13 -19.55
N ARG A 96 -4.12 12.55 -18.55
CA ARG A 96 -5.54 12.76 -18.28
C ARG A 96 -5.80 12.84 -16.78
N ASP A 97 -6.86 13.55 -16.42
CA ASP A 97 -7.42 13.68 -15.07
C ASP A 97 -8.39 12.55 -14.70
N THR A 98 -8.52 11.54 -15.56
CA THR A 98 -9.31 10.33 -15.33
C THR A 98 -8.56 9.08 -15.82
N MET A 99 -8.83 7.94 -15.20
CA MET A 99 -8.30 6.63 -15.62
C MET A 99 -9.37 5.81 -16.32
N GLY A 100 -9.02 5.28 -17.50
CA GLY A 100 -9.94 4.47 -18.32
C GLY A 100 -10.98 5.29 -19.07
N GLU A 101 -11.99 4.61 -19.61
CA GLU A 101 -13.15 5.19 -20.30
C GLU A 101 -14.44 4.68 -19.67
N GLY A 102 -15.50 5.50 -19.68
CA GLY A 102 -16.79 5.15 -19.05
C GLY A 102 -17.19 6.16 -17.98
N SER A 103 -17.42 5.68 -16.75
CA SER A 103 -17.81 6.56 -15.63
C SER A 103 -16.66 7.48 -15.23
N GLU A 104 -16.86 8.79 -15.39
CA GLU A 104 -15.89 9.82 -15.03
C GLU A 104 -15.57 9.81 -13.54
N GLU A 105 -16.59 9.66 -12.69
CA GLU A 105 -16.44 9.61 -11.23
C GLU A 105 -15.53 8.45 -10.81
N LEU A 106 -15.79 7.25 -11.35
CA LEU A 106 -14.96 6.08 -11.08
C LEU A 106 -13.54 6.29 -11.61
N GLY A 107 -13.39 6.86 -12.81
CA GLY A 107 -12.08 7.15 -13.40
C GLY A 107 -11.23 8.09 -12.55
N LYS A 108 -11.84 9.10 -11.89
CA LYS A 108 -11.15 9.99 -10.94
C LYS A 108 -10.72 9.25 -9.67
N ILE A 109 -11.59 8.39 -9.13
CA ILE A 109 -11.28 7.57 -7.93
C ILE A 109 -10.10 6.63 -8.22
N LEU A 110 -10.12 5.97 -9.38
CA LEU A 110 -9.06 5.05 -9.78
C LEU A 110 -7.73 5.78 -10.00
N LEU A 111 -7.75 6.94 -10.66
CA LEU A 111 -6.53 7.74 -10.87
C LEU A 111 -5.95 8.26 -9.55
N LYS A 112 -6.79 8.68 -8.61
CA LYS A 112 -6.37 9.04 -7.25
C LYS A 112 -5.70 7.86 -6.55
N GLY A 113 -6.32 6.67 -6.59
CA GLY A 113 -5.74 5.46 -6.02
C GLY A 113 -4.39 5.09 -6.64
N PHE A 114 -4.26 5.25 -7.96
CA PHE A 114 -3.01 5.03 -8.68
C PHE A 114 -1.89 5.99 -8.23
N ILE A 115 -2.16 7.29 -8.18
CA ILE A 115 -1.17 8.29 -7.71
C ILE A 115 -0.71 7.97 -6.29
N TYR A 116 -1.64 7.61 -5.41
CA TYR A 116 -1.32 7.19 -4.05
C TYR A 116 -0.46 5.92 -4.02
N THR A 117 -0.72 4.93 -4.89
CA THR A 117 0.14 3.73 -4.94
C THR A 117 1.56 4.02 -5.41
N LEU A 118 1.78 5.07 -6.22
CA LEU A 118 3.12 5.48 -6.64
C LEU A 118 3.97 5.98 -5.46
N THR A 119 3.35 6.55 -4.42
CA THR A 119 4.07 7.01 -3.21
C THR A 119 4.51 5.87 -2.30
N GLU A 120 3.99 4.66 -2.52
CA GLU A 120 4.26 3.47 -1.70
C GLU A 120 5.28 2.53 -2.36
N LEU A 121 5.76 2.89 -3.56
CA LEU A 121 6.86 2.20 -4.24
C LEU A 121 8.20 2.50 -3.55
N ASN A 122 8.99 1.45 -3.35
CA ASN A 122 10.38 1.56 -2.91
C ASN A 122 11.27 0.84 -3.93
N PRO A 123 12.19 1.54 -4.62
CA PRO A 123 12.34 3.00 -4.64
C PRO A 123 11.19 3.69 -5.42
N PRO A 124 10.83 4.94 -5.08
CA PRO A 124 9.76 5.68 -5.76
C PRO A 124 10.13 5.97 -7.23
N PRO A 125 9.13 6.34 -8.07
CA PRO A 125 9.42 6.82 -9.42
C PRO A 125 10.38 8.00 -9.39
N LYS A 126 11.30 8.05 -10.36
CA LYS A 126 12.25 9.15 -10.51
C LYS A 126 11.52 10.47 -10.82
N GLU A 127 10.57 10.43 -11.74
CA GLU A 127 9.82 11.60 -12.20
C GLU A 127 8.37 11.22 -12.54
N ILE A 128 7.45 12.16 -12.34
CA ILE A 128 6.06 12.06 -12.79
C ILE A 128 5.74 13.28 -13.66
N LEU A 129 5.43 13.05 -14.93
CA LEU A 129 5.15 14.08 -15.93
C LEU A 129 3.63 14.24 -16.10
N PHE A 130 3.12 15.42 -15.78
CA PHE A 130 1.71 15.77 -15.99
C PHE A 130 1.53 16.68 -17.20
N PHE A 131 0.60 16.35 -18.09
CA PHE A 131 0.30 17.14 -19.28
C PHE A 131 -1.17 16.99 -19.70
N ASN A 132 -1.63 17.84 -20.62
CA ASN A 132 -3.05 17.95 -21.02
C ASN A 132 -3.96 18.11 -19.78
N SER A 133 -5.09 17.39 -19.70
CA SER A 133 -5.97 17.49 -18.53
C SER A 133 -5.33 16.89 -17.27
N GLY A 134 -4.32 16.03 -17.40
CA GLY A 134 -3.53 15.55 -16.26
C GLY A 134 -2.84 16.66 -15.48
N ALA A 135 -2.53 17.81 -16.09
CA ALA A 135 -1.97 18.97 -15.40
C ALA A 135 -2.92 19.54 -14.32
N PHE A 136 -4.24 19.34 -14.43
CA PHE A 136 -5.18 19.80 -13.41
C PHE A 136 -5.04 19.04 -12.09
N LEU A 137 -4.47 17.83 -12.12
CA LEU A 137 -4.25 17.02 -10.92
C LEU A 137 -3.23 17.64 -9.96
N THR A 138 -2.40 18.57 -10.44
CA THR A 138 -1.40 19.27 -9.63
C THR A 138 -1.94 20.58 -9.03
N SER A 139 -3.20 20.93 -9.28
CA SER A 139 -3.84 22.14 -8.73
C SER A 139 -4.21 21.96 -7.26
N SER A 140 -4.23 23.03 -6.47
CA SER A 140 -4.63 23.01 -5.06
C SER A 140 -6.09 22.56 -4.84
N ASP A 141 -6.94 22.66 -5.87
CA ASP A 141 -8.33 22.18 -5.83
C ASP A 141 -8.48 20.71 -6.30
N SER A 142 -7.36 20.03 -6.57
CA SER A 142 -7.33 18.65 -7.06
C SER A 142 -7.65 17.65 -5.95
N ASN A 143 -8.59 16.74 -6.24
CA ASN A 143 -8.89 15.62 -5.36
C ASN A 143 -7.77 14.57 -5.28
N SER A 144 -6.71 14.69 -6.08
CA SER A 144 -5.60 13.74 -6.15
C SER A 144 -4.45 14.01 -5.18
N LEU A 145 -4.40 15.19 -4.55
CA LEU A 145 -3.32 15.60 -3.64
C LEU A 145 -3.69 15.55 -2.14
N ALA A 146 -4.91 15.13 -1.81
CA ALA A 146 -5.43 15.04 -0.44
C ALA A 146 -5.65 13.59 0.00
#